data_AF-A0A6G4V1S2-F1
#
_entry.id   AF-A0A6G4V1S2-F1
#
_cell.length_a   1.000
_cell.length_b   1.000
_cell.length_c   1.000
_cell.angle_alpha   90.00
_cell.angle_beta   90.00
_cell.angle_gamma   90.00
#
_symmetry.space_group_name_H-M   'P 1'
#
loop_
_entity.id
_entity.type
_entity.pdbx_description
1 polymer ?
#
loop_
_entity_poly.entity_id
_entity_poly.type
_entity_poly.pdbx_seq_one_letter_code
_entity_poly.pdbx_strand_id
1 'polypeptide(L)'
;MLQVSGLSRSFGGVYAVDGVDLTADRGSILGVIGPNGAGKSTLFNLVSGQLPAERGEIRLDGRRIDRLPPHHRARLGIAIVFQGARTFHGMSVLENAMVGAHATTGAGFAAAALRLPRHRREERLIAERAREAVRRVGLEAWADRPAELLPLGQQRALQVARALCGEPTLLLLDEPASGLRAAERDRLADLVEQLRADGLTIMLVEHDVALVGRLADRVTVLDLGKVIAEGTPDEIRTDPRVVTAYLGTEAAA
;
A
#
# COMPACT_ATOMS: atom_id res chain seq x y z
N MET A 1 -7.83 -13.17 2.15
CA MET A 1 -7.65 -12.35 0.92
C MET A 1 -6.24 -12.52 0.39
N LEU A 2 -5.22 -12.05 1.12
CA LEU A 2 -3.81 -12.30 0.85
C LEU A 2 -3.31 -13.40 1.81
N GLN A 3 -2.54 -14.37 1.29
CA GLN A 3 -1.86 -15.39 2.08
C GLN A 3 -0.40 -15.45 1.64
N VAL A 4 0.51 -15.40 2.60
CA VAL A 4 1.95 -15.51 2.40
C VAL A 4 2.42 -16.69 3.22
N SER A 5 3.19 -17.59 2.61
CA SER A 5 3.66 -18.80 3.27
C SER A 5 5.15 -19.04 3.06
N GLY A 6 5.91 -19.16 4.15
CA GLY A 6 7.35 -19.46 4.15
C GLY A 6 8.17 -18.52 3.27
N LEU A 7 7.80 -17.25 3.20
CA LEU A 7 8.40 -16.29 2.28
C LEU A 7 9.82 -15.93 2.73
N SER A 8 10.80 -16.07 1.83
CA SER A 8 12.19 -15.71 2.14
C SER A 8 12.86 -14.92 1.03
N ARG A 9 13.77 -14.02 1.42
CA ARG A 9 14.65 -13.25 0.55
C ARG A 9 15.95 -12.90 1.28
N SER A 10 17.08 -13.19 0.64
CA SER A 10 18.40 -12.82 1.12
C SER A 10 19.09 -11.79 0.21
N PHE A 11 20.03 -11.05 0.77
CA PHE A 11 20.93 -10.16 0.06
C PHE A 11 22.36 -10.41 0.55
N GLY A 12 23.25 -10.82 -0.35
CA GLY A 12 24.65 -11.10 0.02
C GLY A 12 24.81 -12.15 1.12
N GLY A 13 23.88 -13.11 1.23
CA GLY A 13 23.88 -14.15 2.27
C GLY A 13 23.18 -13.77 3.58
N VAL A 14 22.73 -12.52 3.74
CA VAL A 14 21.93 -12.09 4.90
C VAL A 14 20.45 -12.16 4.56
N TYR A 15 19.66 -12.88 5.34
CA TYR A 15 18.21 -12.93 5.16
C TYR A 15 17.57 -11.63 5.62
N ALA A 16 16.96 -10.89 4.68
CA ALA A 16 16.12 -9.74 5.00
C ALA A 16 14.69 -10.16 5.33
N VAL A 17 14.24 -11.30 4.80
CA VAL A 17 13.00 -11.99 5.17
C VAL A 17 13.33 -13.49 5.20
N ASP A 18 12.96 -14.19 6.28
CA ASP A 18 13.28 -15.60 6.49
C ASP A 18 12.06 -16.39 6.98
N GLY A 19 11.34 -17.02 6.05
CA GLY A 19 10.25 -17.93 6.37
C GLY A 19 9.03 -17.22 6.94
N VAL A 20 8.72 -16.02 6.44
CA VAL A 20 7.58 -15.23 6.95
C VAL A 20 6.27 -15.81 6.44
N ASP A 21 5.38 -16.11 7.37
CA ASP A 21 3.97 -16.40 7.14
C ASP A 21 3.14 -15.17 7.56
N LEU A 22 2.17 -14.76 6.74
CA LEU A 22 1.19 -13.74 7.12
C LEU A 22 -0.10 -13.90 6.31
N THR A 23 -1.20 -13.40 6.86
CA THR A 23 -2.50 -13.39 6.19
C THR A 23 -3.17 -12.03 6.36
N ALA A 24 -3.69 -11.47 5.26
CA ALA A 24 -4.63 -10.35 5.31
C ALA A 24 -6.02 -10.87 4.94
N ASP A 25 -6.99 -10.66 5.83
CA ASP A 25 -8.37 -11.03 5.63
C ASP A 25 -9.10 -10.02 4.76
N ARG A 26 -10.20 -10.44 4.14
CA ARG A 26 -10.94 -9.54 3.23
C ARG A 26 -11.60 -8.43 4.06
N GLY A 27 -11.41 -7.19 3.64
CA GLY A 27 -12.01 -6.01 4.29
C GLY A 27 -11.41 -5.70 5.67
N SER A 28 -10.21 -6.22 5.96
CA SER A 28 -9.46 -5.90 7.18
C SER A 28 -8.22 -5.06 6.88
N ILE A 29 -7.69 -4.42 7.92
CA ILE A 29 -6.38 -3.77 7.92
C ILE A 29 -5.38 -4.68 8.64
N LEU A 30 -4.40 -5.20 7.89
CA LEU A 30 -3.24 -5.86 8.45
C LEU A 30 -2.12 -4.84 8.65
N GLY A 31 -1.75 -4.57 9.90
CA GLY A 31 -0.56 -3.82 10.26
C GLY A 31 0.69 -4.69 10.23
N VAL A 32 1.77 -4.20 9.64
CA VAL A 32 3.10 -4.82 9.69
C VAL A 32 4.06 -3.83 10.33
N ILE A 33 4.54 -4.15 11.52
CA ILE A 33 5.43 -3.30 12.31
C ILE A 33 6.74 -4.02 12.65
N GLY A 34 7.67 -3.31 13.27
CA GLY A 34 8.99 -3.80 13.63
C GLY A 34 10.03 -2.67 13.64
N PRO A 35 11.20 -2.87 14.27
CA PRO A 35 12.28 -1.90 14.26
C PRO A 35 12.85 -1.65 12.85
N ASN A 36 13.73 -0.64 12.73
CA ASN A 36 14.46 -0.40 11.49
C ASN A 36 15.33 -1.61 11.16
N GLY A 37 15.33 -2.02 9.89
CA GLY A 37 16.04 -3.23 9.45
C GLY A 37 15.33 -4.55 9.72
N ALA A 38 14.11 -4.55 10.31
CA ALA A 38 13.36 -5.77 10.59
C ALA A 38 12.90 -6.58 9.35
N GLY A 39 13.04 -6.04 8.14
CA GLY A 39 12.61 -6.70 6.91
C GLY A 39 11.27 -6.22 6.34
N LYS A 40 10.62 -5.22 6.96
CA LYS A 40 9.31 -4.66 6.54
C LYS A 40 9.25 -4.24 5.07
N SER A 41 10.18 -3.38 4.63
CA SER A 41 10.22 -2.90 3.24
C SER A 41 10.57 -4.03 2.26
N THR A 42 11.36 -5.03 2.68
CA THR A 42 11.63 -6.21 1.86
C THR A 42 10.37 -7.05 1.69
N LEU A 43 9.64 -7.33 2.78
CA LEU A 43 8.35 -8.01 2.74
C LEU A 43 7.35 -7.26 1.84
N PHE A 44 7.23 -5.95 2.00
CA PHE A 44 6.38 -5.10 1.16
C PHE A 44 6.73 -5.24 -0.33
N ASN A 45 8.01 -5.19 -0.67
CA ASN A 45 8.49 -5.33 -2.03
C ASN A 45 8.25 -6.74 -2.61
N LEU A 46 8.29 -7.78 -1.79
CA LEU A 46 7.94 -9.14 -2.21
C LEU A 46 6.43 -9.29 -2.47
N VAL A 47 5.58 -8.71 -1.62
CA VAL A 47 4.11 -8.74 -1.76
C VAL A 47 3.65 -7.87 -2.95
N SER A 48 4.26 -6.72 -3.17
CA SER A 48 4.00 -5.87 -4.33
C SER A 48 4.60 -6.39 -5.64
N GLY A 49 5.55 -7.33 -5.58
CA GLY A 49 6.23 -7.92 -6.73
C GLY A 49 7.39 -7.09 -7.27
N GLN A 50 7.83 -6.04 -6.56
CA GLN A 50 9.03 -5.27 -6.88
C GLN A 50 10.31 -6.09 -6.67
N LEU A 51 10.24 -7.09 -5.79
CA LEU A 51 11.27 -8.10 -5.61
C LEU A 51 10.70 -9.50 -5.84
N PRO A 52 11.44 -10.40 -6.50
CA PRO A 52 11.07 -11.80 -6.56
C PRO A 52 11.39 -12.49 -5.23
N ALA A 53 10.53 -13.42 -4.83
CA ALA A 53 10.80 -14.32 -3.70
C ALA A 53 11.85 -15.37 -4.09
N GLU A 54 12.72 -15.73 -3.14
CA GLU A 54 13.65 -16.86 -3.31
C GLU A 54 12.97 -18.17 -2.93
N ARG A 55 12.17 -18.14 -1.87
CA ARG A 55 11.40 -19.27 -1.34
C ARG A 55 10.03 -18.78 -0.85
N GLY A 56 9.11 -19.73 -0.70
CA GLY A 56 7.74 -19.47 -0.26
C GLY A 56 6.76 -19.25 -1.40
N GLU A 57 5.55 -18.86 -1.02
CA GLU A 57 4.43 -18.63 -1.92
C GLU A 57 3.62 -17.41 -1.46
N ILE A 58 3.07 -16.67 -2.42
CA ILE A 58 2.13 -15.58 -2.17
C ILE A 58 0.86 -15.89 -2.97
N ARG A 59 -0.29 -15.92 -2.31
CA ARG A 59 -1.61 -16.12 -2.92
C ARG A 59 -2.50 -14.92 -2.67
N LEU A 60 -3.20 -14.48 -3.72
CA LEU A 60 -4.27 -13.49 -3.65
C LEU A 60 -5.55 -14.17 -4.12
N ASP A 61 -6.57 -14.23 -3.26
CA ASP A 61 -7.83 -14.93 -3.53
C ASP A 61 -7.62 -16.37 -4.04
N GLY A 62 -6.71 -17.09 -3.37
CA GLY A 62 -6.34 -18.47 -3.69
C GLY A 62 -5.41 -18.61 -4.91
N ARG A 63 -5.27 -17.57 -5.74
CA ARG A 63 -4.39 -17.57 -6.91
C ARG A 63 -2.95 -17.26 -6.51
N ARG A 64 -2.02 -18.12 -6.91
CA ARG A 64 -0.58 -17.91 -6.76
C ARG A 64 -0.08 -16.71 -7.57
N ILE A 65 0.60 -15.75 -6.93
CA ILE A 65 1.08 -14.50 -7.53
C ILE A 65 2.58 -14.19 -7.32
N ASP A 66 3.32 -14.99 -6.54
CA ASP A 66 4.75 -14.74 -6.20
C ASP A 66 5.67 -14.59 -7.42
N ARG A 67 5.32 -15.20 -8.56
CA ARG A 67 6.09 -15.11 -9.82
C ARG A 67 5.58 -14.05 -10.79
N LEU A 68 4.50 -13.35 -10.44
CA LEU A 68 3.91 -12.33 -11.31
C LEU A 68 4.61 -10.98 -11.11
N PRO A 69 4.93 -10.26 -12.20
CA PRO A 69 5.46 -8.90 -12.10
C PRO A 69 4.38 -7.91 -11.60
N PRO A 70 4.79 -6.72 -11.10
CA PRO A 70 3.87 -5.76 -10.48
C PRO A 70 2.66 -5.38 -11.34
N HIS A 71 2.83 -5.17 -12.65
CA HIS A 71 1.73 -4.79 -13.54
C HIS A 71 0.69 -5.90 -13.72
N HIS A 72 1.07 -7.18 -13.58
CA HIS A 72 0.12 -8.29 -13.54
C HIS A 72 -0.59 -8.37 -12.19
N ARG A 73 0.11 -8.08 -11.09
CA ARG A 73 -0.51 -8.01 -9.75
C ARG A 73 -1.52 -6.86 -9.65
N ALA A 74 -1.22 -5.72 -10.27
CA ALA A 74 -2.16 -4.59 -10.36
C ALA A 74 -3.46 -4.96 -11.07
N ARG A 75 -3.38 -5.73 -12.17
CA ARG A 75 -4.57 -6.29 -12.86
C ARG A 75 -5.39 -7.27 -12.01
N LEU A 76 -4.80 -7.84 -10.96
CA LEU A 76 -5.48 -8.72 -10.01
C LEU A 76 -6.04 -7.94 -8.81
N GLY A 77 -5.92 -6.61 -8.79
CA GLY A 77 -6.50 -5.75 -7.75
C GLY A 77 -5.52 -5.33 -6.65
N ILE A 78 -4.20 -5.50 -6.83
CA ILE A 78 -3.19 -4.96 -5.90
C ILE A 78 -2.79 -3.54 -6.30
N ALA A 79 -3.11 -2.56 -5.48
CA ALA A 79 -2.57 -1.20 -5.62
C ALA A 79 -1.53 -0.91 -4.54
N ILE A 80 -0.59 -0.01 -4.86
CA ILE A 80 0.59 0.26 -4.05
C ILE A 80 0.73 1.77 -3.88
N VAL A 81 0.93 2.22 -2.64
CA VAL A 81 1.33 3.58 -2.30
C VAL A 81 2.68 3.49 -1.58
N PHE A 82 3.72 4.01 -2.21
CA PHE A 82 5.07 4.06 -1.66
C PHE A 82 5.26 5.29 -0.77
N GLN A 83 6.19 5.22 0.17
CA GLN A 83 6.57 6.31 1.09
C GLN A 83 6.90 7.64 0.37
N GLY A 84 7.53 7.58 -0.80
CA GLY A 84 7.90 8.75 -1.58
C GLY A 84 6.74 9.33 -2.37
N ALA A 85 6.34 10.57 -2.07
CA ALA A 85 5.38 11.34 -2.84
C ALA A 85 5.92 11.61 -4.26
N ARG A 86 5.49 10.82 -5.23
CA ARG A 86 5.79 10.95 -6.66
C ARG A 86 4.54 11.37 -7.40
N THR A 87 4.47 12.66 -7.73
CA THR A 87 3.51 13.23 -8.66
C THR A 87 4.08 13.23 -10.08
N PHE A 88 3.22 13.08 -11.08
CA PHE A 88 3.57 13.30 -12.47
C PHE A 88 3.57 14.80 -12.76
N HIS A 89 4.73 15.30 -13.13
CA HIS A 89 4.95 16.71 -13.43
C HIS A 89 4.17 17.16 -14.67
N GLY A 90 3.74 18.42 -14.67
CA GLY A 90 2.96 19.01 -15.76
C GLY A 90 1.52 18.49 -15.90
N MET A 91 1.05 17.63 -14.98
CA MET A 91 -0.32 17.13 -14.92
C MET A 91 -1.08 17.78 -13.76
N SER A 92 -2.39 17.96 -13.95
CA SER A 92 -3.33 18.30 -12.88
C SER A 92 -3.46 17.17 -11.86
N VAL A 93 -4.11 17.47 -10.72
CA VAL A 93 -4.46 16.48 -9.70
C VAL A 93 -5.34 15.38 -10.27
N LEU A 94 -6.36 15.76 -11.06
CA LEU A 94 -7.26 14.79 -11.69
C LEU A 94 -6.51 13.89 -12.67
N GLU A 95 -5.69 14.45 -13.56
CA GLU A 95 -4.87 13.68 -14.51
C GLU A 95 -3.89 12.75 -13.80
N ASN A 96 -3.27 13.19 -12.71
CA ASN A 96 -2.42 12.34 -11.87
C ASN A 96 -3.17 11.12 -11.32
N ALA A 97 -4.41 11.32 -10.86
CA ALA A 97 -5.25 10.23 -10.37
C ALA A 97 -5.62 9.25 -11.50
N MET A 98 -5.96 9.76 -12.70
CA MET A 98 -6.33 8.97 -13.87
C MET A 98 -5.24 7.97 -14.29
N VAL A 99 -3.95 8.27 -14.06
CA VAL A 99 -2.83 7.36 -14.35
C VAL A 99 -3.00 6.00 -13.65
N GLY A 100 -3.63 5.98 -12.47
CA GLY A 100 -3.86 4.76 -11.70
C GLY A 100 -4.74 3.73 -12.39
N ALA A 101 -5.63 4.17 -13.27
CA ALA A 101 -6.50 3.27 -14.03
C ALA A 101 -5.76 2.46 -15.10
N HIS A 102 -4.51 2.82 -15.46
CA HIS A 102 -3.79 2.23 -16.59
C HIS A 102 -3.66 0.70 -16.51
N ALA A 103 -3.54 0.13 -15.31
CA ALA A 103 -3.50 -1.32 -15.14
C ALA A 103 -4.80 -2.02 -15.57
N THR A 104 -5.93 -1.33 -15.44
CA THR A 104 -7.29 -1.82 -15.74
C THR A 104 -7.78 -1.46 -17.14
N THR A 105 -7.07 -0.57 -17.85
CA THR A 105 -7.45 -0.18 -19.21
C THR A 105 -7.12 -1.25 -20.24
N GLY A 106 -8.05 -1.47 -21.17
CA GLY A 106 -7.96 -2.46 -22.24
C GLY A 106 -7.57 -1.86 -23.59
N ALA A 107 -7.57 -0.53 -23.74
CA ALA A 107 -7.13 0.10 -24.98
C ALA A 107 -5.62 -0.08 -25.18
N GLY A 108 -5.24 -0.96 -26.10
CA GLY A 108 -3.88 -1.00 -26.64
C GLY A 108 -3.51 0.34 -27.28
N PHE A 109 -2.21 0.63 -27.32
CA PHE A 109 -1.63 1.85 -27.89
C PHE A 109 -2.24 2.27 -29.25
N ALA A 110 -2.56 1.29 -30.11
CA ALA A 110 -3.19 1.51 -31.41
C ALA A 110 -4.64 2.05 -31.34
N ALA A 111 -5.44 1.63 -30.35
CA ALA A 111 -6.81 2.12 -30.17
C ALA A 111 -6.84 3.56 -29.64
N ALA A 112 -5.84 3.93 -28.83
CA ALA A 112 -5.63 5.31 -28.37
C ALA A 112 -5.22 6.24 -29.53
N ALA A 113 -4.31 5.79 -30.40
CA ALA A 113 -3.90 6.54 -31.59
C ALA A 113 -5.05 6.81 -32.57
N LEU A 114 -5.99 5.87 -32.71
CA LEU A 114 -7.14 5.98 -33.64
C LEU A 114 -8.38 6.67 -33.04
N ARG A 115 -8.33 7.13 -31.78
CA ARG A 115 -9.43 7.86 -31.09
C ARG A 115 -10.82 7.23 -31.25
N LEU A 116 -10.87 5.89 -31.26
CA LEU A 116 -12.12 5.14 -31.50
C LEU A 116 -13.18 5.46 -30.43
N PRO A 117 -14.50 5.35 -30.73
CA PRO A 117 -15.56 5.65 -29.76
C PRO A 117 -15.47 4.87 -28.45
N ARG A 118 -14.91 3.64 -28.49
CA ARG A 118 -14.64 2.83 -27.30
C ARG A 118 -13.60 3.47 -26.37
N HIS A 119 -12.55 4.08 -26.93
CA HIS A 119 -11.52 4.77 -26.18
C HIS A 119 -12.07 6.02 -25.46
N ARG A 120 -12.93 6.80 -26.13
CA ARG A 120 -13.61 7.95 -25.50
C ARG A 120 -14.52 7.55 -24.34
N ARG A 121 -15.18 6.39 -24.42
CA ARG A 121 -16.02 5.88 -23.31
C ARG A 121 -15.17 5.44 -22.13
N GLU A 122 -14.08 4.75 -22.40
CA GLU A 122 -13.12 4.32 -21.38
C GLU A 122 -12.47 5.53 -20.68
N GLU A 123 -12.05 6.55 -21.44
CA GLU A 123 -11.50 7.79 -20.90
C GLU A 123 -12.48 8.53 -19.97
N ARG A 124 -13.77 8.58 -20.35
CA ARG A 124 -14.83 9.15 -19.48
C ARG A 124 -14.98 8.38 -18.18
N LEU A 125 -15.01 7.04 -18.24
CA LEU A 125 -15.10 6.20 -17.06
C LEU A 125 -13.89 6.38 -16.13
N ILE A 126 -12.68 6.47 -16.70
CA ILE A 126 -11.46 6.74 -15.94
C ILE A 126 -11.55 8.11 -15.26
N ALA A 127 -12.00 9.14 -15.98
CA ALA A 127 -12.16 10.47 -15.41
C ALA A 127 -13.22 10.50 -14.29
N GLU A 128 -14.32 9.78 -14.44
CA GLU A 128 -15.35 9.64 -13.39
C GLU A 128 -14.78 8.97 -12.13
N ARG A 129 -14.08 7.84 -12.29
CA ARG A 129 -13.39 7.14 -11.19
C ARG A 129 -12.33 8.01 -10.53
N ALA A 130 -11.56 8.75 -11.31
CA ALA A 130 -10.53 9.64 -10.80
C ALA A 130 -11.16 10.80 -10.01
N ARG A 131 -12.29 11.38 -10.47
CA ARG A 131 -13.02 12.39 -9.70
C ARG A 131 -13.53 11.85 -8.37
N GLU A 132 -14.11 10.65 -8.36
CA GLU A 132 -14.52 9.98 -7.12
C GLU A 132 -13.33 9.80 -6.18
N ALA A 133 -12.21 9.25 -6.69
CA ALA A 133 -11.02 9.02 -5.88
C ALA A 133 -10.43 10.34 -5.32
N VAL A 134 -10.37 11.40 -6.13
CA VAL A 134 -9.93 12.74 -5.73
C VAL A 134 -10.85 13.34 -4.65
N ARG A 135 -12.17 13.14 -4.78
CA ARG A 135 -13.14 13.56 -3.75
C ARG A 135 -12.96 12.78 -2.45
N ARG A 136 -12.80 11.46 -2.50
CA ARG A 136 -12.59 10.60 -1.30
C ARG A 136 -11.38 11.03 -0.49
N VAL A 137 -10.31 11.48 -1.15
CA VAL A 137 -9.09 11.95 -0.47
C VAL A 137 -9.13 13.45 -0.12
N GLY A 138 -10.26 14.13 -0.34
CA GLY A 138 -10.45 15.54 0.02
C GLY A 138 -9.74 16.55 -0.88
N LEU A 139 -9.47 16.20 -2.14
CA LEU A 139 -8.74 17.04 -3.10
C LEU A 139 -9.61 17.61 -4.22
N GLU A 140 -10.94 17.57 -4.09
CA GLU A 140 -11.88 18.04 -5.13
C GLU A 140 -11.62 19.48 -5.58
N ALA A 141 -11.37 20.40 -4.63
CA ALA A 141 -11.05 21.80 -4.94
C ALA A 141 -9.70 21.99 -5.68
N TRP A 142 -8.87 20.95 -5.74
CA TRP A 142 -7.58 20.94 -6.42
C TRP A 142 -7.60 20.18 -7.75
N ALA A 143 -8.72 19.56 -8.13
CA ALA A 143 -8.80 18.61 -9.25
C ALA A 143 -8.14 19.14 -10.54
N ASP A 144 -8.43 20.38 -10.92
CA ASP A 144 -7.93 20.99 -12.16
C ASP A 144 -6.62 21.77 -12.00
N ARG A 145 -6.05 21.80 -10.78
CA ARG A 145 -4.80 22.51 -10.50
C ARG A 145 -3.60 21.60 -10.75
N PRO A 146 -2.43 22.16 -11.13
CA PRO A 146 -1.20 21.38 -11.23
C PRO A 146 -0.89 20.64 -9.92
N ALA A 147 -0.62 19.34 -10.00
CA ALA A 147 -0.38 18.50 -8.82
C ALA A 147 0.87 18.93 -8.02
N GLU A 148 1.82 19.59 -8.67
CA GLU A 148 3.05 20.11 -8.07
C GLU A 148 2.79 21.21 -7.02
N LEU A 149 1.64 21.89 -7.10
CA LEU A 149 1.26 22.93 -6.14
C LEU A 149 0.71 22.36 -4.82
N LEU A 150 0.44 21.05 -4.76
CA LEU A 150 -0.02 20.41 -3.54
C LEU A 150 1.09 20.39 -2.49
N PRO A 151 0.81 20.78 -1.22
CA PRO A 151 1.68 20.48 -0.09
C PRO A 151 1.88 18.97 0.08
N LEU A 152 2.95 18.57 0.77
CA LEU A 152 3.36 17.16 0.91
C LEU A 152 2.22 16.23 1.36
N GLY A 153 1.45 16.61 2.39
CA GLY A 153 0.31 15.80 2.86
C GLY A 153 -0.75 15.58 1.78
N GLN A 154 -1.03 16.60 0.98
CA GLN A 154 -1.96 16.50 -0.15
C GLN A 154 -1.37 15.72 -1.32
N GLN A 155 -0.06 15.79 -1.57
CA GLN A 155 0.59 14.94 -2.57
C GLN A 155 0.45 13.45 -2.22
N ARG A 156 0.51 13.09 -0.93
CA ARG A 156 0.24 11.71 -0.48
C ARG A 156 -1.21 11.30 -0.67
N ALA A 157 -2.14 12.17 -0.29
CA ALA A 157 -3.56 11.97 -0.55
C ALA A 157 -3.82 11.71 -2.05
N LEU A 158 -3.15 12.45 -2.94
CA LEU A 158 -3.21 12.21 -4.38
C LEU A 158 -2.65 10.83 -4.80
N GLN A 159 -1.59 10.33 -4.14
CA GLN A 159 -1.13 8.97 -4.42
C GLN A 159 -2.15 7.92 -4.02
N VAL A 160 -2.86 8.11 -2.91
CA VAL A 160 -3.97 7.24 -2.51
C VAL A 160 -5.10 7.33 -3.54
N ALA A 161 -5.49 8.53 -3.98
CA ALA A 161 -6.49 8.70 -5.04
C ALA A 161 -6.10 7.97 -6.34
N ARG A 162 -4.84 8.10 -6.76
CA ARG A 162 -4.31 7.37 -7.91
C ARG A 162 -4.42 5.85 -7.72
N ALA A 163 -4.05 5.34 -6.55
CA ALA A 163 -4.21 3.91 -6.25
C ALA A 163 -5.68 3.46 -6.31
N LEU A 164 -6.60 4.25 -5.76
CA LEU A 164 -8.04 3.97 -5.75
C LEU A 164 -8.67 4.01 -7.14
N CYS A 165 -8.14 4.82 -8.07
CA CYS A 165 -8.63 4.90 -9.44
C CYS A 165 -8.54 3.55 -10.20
N GLY A 166 -7.60 2.68 -9.79
CA GLY A 166 -7.47 1.31 -10.30
C GLY A 166 -8.46 0.29 -9.71
N GLU A 167 -9.42 0.72 -8.88
CA GLU A 167 -10.40 -0.13 -8.19
C GLU A 167 -9.76 -1.36 -7.51
N PRO A 168 -8.77 -1.16 -6.63
CA PRO A 168 -8.08 -2.27 -6.00
C PRO A 168 -8.98 -3.03 -5.04
N THR A 169 -8.67 -4.30 -4.85
CA THR A 169 -9.24 -5.14 -3.80
C THR A 169 -8.29 -5.26 -2.60
N LEU A 170 -6.98 -5.03 -2.83
CA LEU A 170 -5.92 -4.95 -1.82
C LEU A 170 -5.08 -3.67 -2.04
N LEU A 171 -5.01 -2.82 -1.03
CA LEU A 171 -4.18 -1.63 -1.01
C LEU A 171 -2.97 -1.82 -0.08
N LEU A 172 -1.76 -1.67 -0.62
CA LEU A 172 -0.52 -1.73 0.14
C LEU A 172 -0.02 -0.31 0.42
N LEU A 173 0.17 0.02 1.69
CA LEU A 173 0.66 1.32 2.14
C LEU A 173 2.02 1.15 2.83
N ASP A 174 3.06 1.80 2.31
CA ASP A 174 4.42 1.76 2.89
C ASP A 174 4.75 3.10 3.56
N GLU A 175 4.74 3.12 4.88
CA GLU A 175 4.99 4.28 5.74
C GLU A 175 4.23 5.57 5.32
N PRO A 176 2.90 5.49 5.09
CA PRO A 176 2.14 6.61 4.54
C PRO A 176 2.10 7.84 5.46
N ALA A 177 2.34 7.68 6.77
CA ALA A 177 2.32 8.77 7.75
C ALA A 177 3.69 9.45 7.97
N SER A 178 4.78 8.89 7.46
CA SER A 178 6.16 9.33 7.72
C SER A 178 6.39 10.81 7.33
N GLY A 179 6.68 11.74 8.24
CA GLY A 179 6.89 13.16 7.88
C GLY A 179 5.62 13.99 7.64
N LEU A 180 4.43 13.44 7.93
CA LEU A 180 3.20 14.21 8.05
C LEU A 180 3.11 14.89 9.43
N ARG A 181 2.40 16.03 9.49
CA ARG A 181 2.01 16.66 10.76
C ARG A 181 0.87 15.88 11.42
N ALA A 182 0.63 16.12 12.72
CA ALA A 182 -0.44 15.43 13.47
C ALA A 182 -1.81 15.46 12.76
N ALA A 183 -2.31 16.65 12.40
CA ALA A 183 -3.58 16.79 11.69
C ALA A 183 -3.61 16.18 10.28
N GLU A 184 -2.46 15.94 9.64
CA GLU A 184 -2.37 15.22 8.36
C GLU A 184 -2.40 13.71 8.58
N ARG A 185 -1.75 13.22 9.65
CA ARG A 185 -1.82 11.82 10.07
C ARG A 185 -3.23 11.43 10.46
N ASP A 186 -3.93 12.27 11.21
CA ASP A 186 -5.32 12.01 11.60
C ASP A 186 -6.24 11.88 10.39
N ARG A 187 -6.11 12.80 9.42
CA ARG A 187 -6.88 12.73 8.16
C ARG A 187 -6.57 11.50 7.32
N LEU A 188 -5.30 11.07 7.29
CA LEU A 188 -4.92 9.82 6.63
C LEU A 188 -5.52 8.61 7.35
N ALA A 189 -5.52 8.60 8.68
CA ALA A 189 -6.13 7.55 9.47
C ALA A 189 -7.64 7.46 9.21
N ASP A 190 -8.35 8.60 9.25
CA ASP A 190 -9.79 8.68 8.95
C ASP A 190 -10.09 8.14 7.54
N LEU A 191 -9.27 8.52 6.55
CA LEU A 191 -9.39 8.00 5.19
C LEU A 191 -9.22 6.48 5.16
N VAL A 192 -8.18 5.94 5.79
CA VAL A 192 -7.90 4.49 5.81
C VAL A 192 -9.05 3.72 6.50
N GLU A 193 -9.60 4.25 7.59
CA GLU A 193 -10.78 3.70 8.27
C GLU A 193 -12.01 3.66 7.34
N GLN A 194 -12.26 4.74 6.60
CA GLN A 194 -13.36 4.80 5.61
C GLN A 194 -13.14 3.79 4.47
N LEU A 195 -11.92 3.69 3.93
CA LEU A 195 -11.60 2.74 2.87
C LEU A 195 -11.86 1.29 3.32
N ARG A 196 -11.48 0.94 4.55
CA ARG A 196 -11.78 -0.37 5.16
C ARG A 196 -13.28 -0.56 5.32
N ALA A 197 -14.01 0.44 5.82
CA ALA A 197 -15.46 0.37 6.00
C ALA A 197 -16.21 0.11 4.67
N ASP A 198 -15.66 0.62 3.56
CA ASP A 198 -16.15 0.36 2.20
C ASP A 198 -15.75 -1.04 1.66
N GLY A 199 -15.08 -1.88 2.47
CA GLY A 199 -14.71 -3.25 2.16
C GLY A 199 -13.32 -3.43 1.54
N LEU A 200 -12.52 -2.37 1.43
CA LEU A 200 -11.15 -2.48 0.91
C LEU A 200 -10.25 -3.23 1.90
N THR A 201 -9.47 -4.19 1.40
CA THR A 201 -8.43 -4.84 2.21
C THR A 201 -7.17 -4.00 2.19
N ILE A 202 -6.53 -3.79 3.33
CA ILE A 202 -5.35 -2.92 3.44
C ILE A 202 -4.22 -3.66 4.15
N MET A 203 -3.01 -3.56 3.61
CA MET A 203 -1.78 -3.92 4.31
C MET A 203 -0.99 -2.65 4.56
N LEU A 204 -0.85 -2.29 5.83
CA LEU A 204 -0.19 -1.08 6.29
C LEU A 204 1.17 -1.43 6.91
N VAL A 205 2.25 -1.04 6.26
CA VAL A 205 3.60 -1.09 6.83
C VAL A 205 3.87 0.24 7.49
N GLU A 206 4.15 0.22 8.80
CA GLU A 206 4.44 1.43 9.57
C GLU A 206 5.44 1.14 10.68
N HIS A 207 6.07 2.19 11.20
CA HIS A 207 6.87 2.12 12.43
C HIS A 207 6.16 2.77 13.62
N ASP A 208 5.14 3.61 13.37
CA ASP A 208 4.31 4.23 14.40
C ASP A 208 3.29 3.22 14.96
N VAL A 209 3.59 2.70 16.15
CA VAL A 209 2.75 1.74 16.86
C VAL A 209 1.39 2.32 17.25
N ALA A 210 1.30 3.64 17.50
CA ALA A 210 0.04 4.27 17.88
C ALA A 210 -0.91 4.36 16.67
N LEU A 211 -0.39 4.72 15.50
CA LEU A 211 -1.18 4.73 14.26
C LEU A 211 -1.66 3.33 13.89
N VAL A 212 -0.77 2.34 13.95
CA VAL A 212 -1.14 0.95 13.68
C VAL A 212 -2.14 0.45 14.70
N GLY A 213 -1.98 0.79 15.98
CA GLY A 213 -2.93 0.38 17.02
C GLY A 213 -4.32 0.99 16.86
N ARG A 214 -4.42 2.19 16.26
CA ARG A 214 -5.68 2.81 15.90
C ARG A 214 -6.35 2.12 14.70
N LEU A 215 -5.57 1.75 13.69
CA LEU A 215 -6.10 1.34 12.38
C LEU A 215 -6.24 -0.17 12.18
N ALA A 216 -5.30 -0.95 12.70
CA ALA A 216 -5.15 -2.35 12.32
C ALA A 216 -6.14 -3.26 13.05
N ASP A 217 -6.77 -4.16 12.32
CA ASP A 217 -7.54 -5.27 12.89
C ASP A 217 -6.61 -6.35 13.45
N ARG A 218 -5.48 -6.58 12.76
CA ARG A 218 -4.42 -7.51 13.15
C ARG A 218 -3.07 -6.91 12.86
N VAL A 219 -2.08 -7.26 13.66
CA VAL A 219 -0.72 -6.76 13.59
C VAL A 219 0.25 -7.93 13.56
N THR A 220 1.15 -7.91 12.57
CA THR A 220 2.31 -8.80 12.47
C THR A 220 3.56 -7.99 12.81
N VAL A 221 4.34 -8.46 13.77
CA VAL A 221 5.60 -7.82 14.17
C VAL A 221 6.76 -8.59 13.57
N LEU A 222 7.57 -7.90 12.79
CA LEU A 222 8.82 -8.40 12.25
C LEU A 222 10.01 -7.95 13.10
N ASP A 223 10.97 -8.84 13.26
CA ASP A 223 12.31 -8.50 13.73
C ASP A 223 13.34 -9.42 13.06
N LEU A 224 14.46 -8.85 12.63
CA LEU A 224 15.54 -9.55 11.90
C LEU A 224 15.04 -10.49 10.79
N GLY A 225 14.04 -10.05 10.03
CA GLY A 225 13.46 -10.78 8.90
C GLY A 225 12.47 -11.89 9.28
N LYS A 226 12.11 -12.05 10.56
CA LYS A 226 11.21 -13.10 11.05
C LYS A 226 9.98 -12.50 11.74
N VAL A 227 8.87 -13.23 11.71
CA VAL A 227 7.70 -12.90 12.53
C VAL A 227 8.01 -13.26 13.98
N ILE A 228 7.97 -12.28 14.88
CA ILE A 228 8.18 -12.50 16.31
C ILE A 228 6.86 -12.53 17.08
N ALA A 229 5.81 -11.89 16.59
CA ALA A 229 4.48 -11.87 17.18
C ALA A 229 3.40 -11.57 16.13
N GLU A 230 2.20 -12.09 16.36
CA GLU A 230 1.00 -11.79 15.56
C GLU A 230 -0.22 -11.78 16.49
N GLY A 231 -1.08 -10.77 16.35
CA GLY A 231 -2.25 -10.62 17.21
C GLY A 231 -3.04 -9.35 16.93
N THR A 232 -3.97 -9.01 17.81
CA THR A 232 -4.63 -7.70 17.86
C THR A 232 -3.64 -6.61 18.33
N PRO A 233 -3.92 -5.32 18.07
CA PRO A 233 -3.12 -4.23 18.62
C PRO A 233 -2.85 -4.31 20.14
N ASP A 234 -3.86 -4.68 20.93
CA ASP A 234 -3.75 -4.75 22.39
C ASP A 234 -2.85 -5.90 22.86
N GLU A 235 -2.95 -7.05 22.19
CA GLU A 235 -2.06 -8.20 22.44
C GLU A 235 -0.61 -7.84 22.08
N ILE A 236 -0.38 -7.23 20.91
CA ILE A 236 0.96 -6.85 20.45
C ILE A 236 1.59 -5.80 21.37
N ARG A 237 0.82 -4.82 21.86
CA ARG A 237 1.33 -3.77 22.75
C ARG A 237 1.90 -4.31 24.05
N THR A 238 1.40 -5.44 24.52
CA THR A 238 1.81 -6.06 25.79
C THR A 238 2.72 -7.28 25.62
N ASP A 239 3.01 -7.68 24.38
CA ASP A 239 3.88 -8.82 24.09
C ASP A 239 5.35 -8.51 24.49
N PRO A 240 5.95 -9.29 25.42
CA PRO A 240 7.31 -9.06 25.88
C PRO A 240 8.38 -9.13 24.79
N ARG A 241 8.16 -9.93 23.73
CA ARG A 241 9.07 -10.05 22.59
C ARG A 241 9.10 -8.76 21.79
N VAL A 242 7.95 -8.15 21.60
CA VAL A 242 7.79 -6.86 20.90
C VAL A 242 8.46 -5.76 21.70
N VAL A 243 8.16 -5.66 23.00
CA VAL A 243 8.79 -4.67 23.89
C VAL A 243 10.32 -4.81 23.88
N THR A 244 10.84 -6.04 23.95
CA THR A 244 12.29 -6.31 23.93
C THR A 244 12.93 -5.92 22.60
N ALA A 245 12.30 -6.24 21.46
CA ALA A 245 12.81 -5.89 20.14
C ALA A 245 12.94 -4.37 19.94
N TYR A 246 11.99 -3.59 20.48
CA TYR A 246 12.02 -2.12 20.41
C TYR A 246 12.98 -1.47 21.44
N LEU A 247 13.14 -2.05 22.64
CA LEU A 247 14.08 -1.53 23.66
C LEU A 247 15.55 -1.85 23.36
N GLY A 248 15.83 -3.02 22.76
CA GLY A 248 17.19 -3.44 22.43
C GLY A 248 17.88 -2.57 21.36
N THR A 249 17.10 -1.83 20.57
CA THR A 249 17.62 -0.91 19.54
C THR A 249 17.88 0.50 20.08
N GLU A 250 17.13 0.98 21.08
CA GLU A 250 17.39 2.29 21.73
C GLU A 250 18.68 2.27 22.57
N ALA A 251 19.05 1.13 23.16
CA ALA A 251 20.30 0.99 23.92
C ALA A 251 21.56 0.89 23.04
N ALA A 252 21.40 0.72 21.72
CA ALA A 252 22.50 0.56 20.77
C ALA A 252 22.73 1.78 19.85
N ALA A 253 22.05 2.91 20.13
CA ALA A 253 22.14 4.17 19.37
C ALA A 253 22.97 5.23 20.10
#